data_AF-V9Y2S8-F1
#
_entry.id   AF-V9Y2S8-F1
#
_cell.length_a   1.000
_cell.length_b   1.000
_cell.length_c   1.000
_cell.angle_alpha   90.00
_cell.angle_beta   90.00
_cell.angle_gamma   90.00
#
_symmetry.space_group_name_H-M   'P 1'
#
loop_
_entity.id
_entity.type
_entity.pdbx_description
1 polymer ?
#
loop_
_entity_poly.entity_id
_entity_poly.type
_entity_poly.pdbx_seq_one_letter_code
_entity_poly.pdbx_strand_id
1 'polypeptide(L)'
;MALDEAAVAARVAAELAGMTDARLVTALRGYLVPPRRCELDWDYGPPEGYPGFVVAEFPESGTGIAFSEHGFGPAHPWVLIFLERPGFGMDSASFAKLEGAFRDSMAWDEPPPPGYEVE
;
A
#
# COMPACT_ATOMS: atom_id res chain seq x y z
N MET A 1 15.20 -11.07 -10.84
CA MET A 1 14.40 -10.22 -11.75
C MET A 1 14.21 -8.90 -11.03
N ALA A 2 14.45 -7.76 -11.68
CA ALA A 2 14.08 -6.48 -11.11
C ALA A 2 12.55 -6.37 -11.11
N LEU A 3 11.97 -5.84 -10.04
CA LEU A 3 10.54 -5.60 -9.96
C LEU A 3 10.16 -4.47 -10.94
N ASP A 4 9.09 -4.64 -11.68
CA ASP A 4 8.56 -3.65 -12.63
C ASP A 4 7.05 -3.43 -12.44
N GLU A 5 6.51 -2.46 -13.16
CA GLU A 5 5.10 -2.06 -13.08
C GLU A 5 4.15 -3.24 -13.37
N ALA A 6 4.53 -4.13 -14.30
CA ALA A 6 3.72 -5.28 -14.67
C ALA A 6 3.70 -6.35 -13.57
N ALA A 7 4.85 -6.60 -12.93
CA ALA A 7 4.95 -7.49 -11.79
C ALA A 7 4.13 -6.98 -10.60
N VAL A 8 4.17 -5.68 -10.31
CA VAL A 8 3.36 -5.07 -9.24
C VAL A 8 1.87 -5.12 -9.59
N ALA A 9 1.48 -4.84 -10.83
CA ALA A 9 0.09 -4.96 -11.26
C ALA A 9 -0.45 -6.39 -11.09
N ALA A 10 0.36 -7.39 -11.46
CA ALA A 10 0.01 -8.81 -11.27
C ALA A 10 -0.14 -9.15 -9.78
N ARG A 11 0.71 -8.59 -8.92
CA ARG A 11 0.63 -8.77 -7.46
C ARG A 11 -0.66 -8.18 -6.90
N VAL A 12 -1.00 -6.94 -7.26
CA VAL A 12 -2.25 -6.27 -6.87
C VAL A 12 -3.45 -7.13 -7.30
N ALA A 13 -3.46 -7.60 -8.56
CA ALA A 13 -4.55 -8.44 -9.07
C ALA A 13 -4.70 -9.76 -8.29
N ALA A 14 -3.57 -10.40 -7.92
CA ALA A 14 -3.58 -11.63 -7.13
C ALA A 14 -4.14 -11.39 -5.71
N GLU A 15 -3.78 -10.28 -5.06
CA GLU A 15 -4.31 -9.97 -3.72
C GLU A 15 -5.80 -9.60 -3.77
N LEU A 16 -6.24 -8.83 -4.76
CA LEU A 16 -7.67 -8.56 -4.98
C LEU A 16 -8.49 -9.84 -5.20
N ALA A 17 -7.93 -10.83 -5.90
CA ALA A 17 -8.59 -12.12 -6.13
C ALA A 17 -8.67 -12.97 -4.86
N GLY A 18 -7.79 -12.74 -3.88
CA GLY A 18 -7.78 -13.41 -2.58
C GLY A 18 -8.68 -12.76 -1.53
N MET A 19 -9.13 -11.51 -1.74
CA MET A 19 -10.03 -10.81 -0.83
C MET A 19 -11.45 -11.40 -0.91
N THR A 20 -12.04 -11.69 0.26
CA THR A 20 -13.38 -12.28 0.37
C THR A 20 -14.49 -11.23 0.47
N ASP A 21 -14.15 -10.03 0.95
CA ASP A 21 -15.09 -8.92 1.12
C ASP A 21 -15.30 -8.17 -0.20
N ALA A 22 -16.42 -8.46 -0.87
CA ALA A 22 -16.77 -7.84 -2.15
C ALA A 22 -16.96 -6.32 -2.06
N ARG A 23 -17.34 -5.77 -0.90
CA ARG A 23 -17.50 -4.31 -0.72
C ARG A 23 -16.13 -3.65 -0.70
N LEU A 24 -15.21 -4.22 0.07
CA LEU A 24 -13.82 -3.76 0.14
C LEU A 24 -13.16 -3.79 -1.24
N VAL A 25 -13.29 -4.90 -1.96
CA VAL A 25 -12.76 -5.03 -3.34
C VAL A 25 -13.35 -3.96 -4.26
N THR A 26 -14.66 -3.72 -4.16
CA THR A 26 -15.34 -2.71 -5.00
C THR A 26 -14.83 -1.30 -4.67
N ALA A 27 -14.69 -0.96 -3.39
CA ALA A 27 -14.18 0.34 -2.96
C ALA A 27 -12.72 0.54 -3.36
N LEU A 28 -11.83 -0.41 -3.06
CA LEU A 28 -10.41 -0.33 -3.40
C LEU A 28 -10.20 -0.17 -4.90
N ARG A 29 -10.96 -0.88 -5.73
CA ARG A 29 -10.90 -0.73 -7.20
C ARG A 29 -11.16 0.69 -7.70
N GLY A 30 -11.93 1.50 -6.96
CA GLY A 30 -12.15 2.91 -7.28
C GLY A 30 -10.91 3.78 -7.13
N TYR A 31 -9.93 3.35 -6.33
CA TYR A 31 -8.71 4.10 -6.01
C TYR A 31 -7.46 3.55 -6.71
N LEU A 32 -7.54 2.37 -7.33
CA LEU A 32 -6.40 1.75 -7.99
C LEU A 32 -5.94 2.59 -9.19
N VAL A 33 -4.63 2.81 -9.25
CA VAL A 33 -3.96 3.46 -10.38
C VAL A 33 -3.00 2.47 -11.06
N PRO A 34 -2.64 2.67 -12.34
CA PRO A 34 -1.53 1.95 -12.93
C PRO A 34 -0.27 2.11 -12.05
N PRO A 35 0.44 1.03 -11.70
CA PRO A 35 1.62 1.13 -10.84
C PRO A 35 2.61 2.15 -11.38
N ARG A 36 2.94 3.15 -10.56
CA ARG A 36 3.84 4.24 -10.93
C ARG A 36 5.03 4.28 -9.98
N ARG A 37 6.24 4.28 -10.55
CA ARG A 37 7.47 4.36 -9.75
C ARG A 37 7.48 5.61 -8.86
N CYS A 38 7.94 5.41 -7.64
CA CYS A 38 8.25 6.47 -6.68
C CYS A 38 9.53 6.13 -5.93
N GLU A 39 10.11 7.14 -5.31
CA GLU A 39 11.13 6.98 -4.29
C GLU A 39 10.46 7.23 -2.93
N LEU A 40 10.69 6.33 -1.98
CA LEU A 40 10.16 6.37 -0.63
C LEU A 40 11.27 6.79 0.32
N ASP A 41 11.07 7.91 0.99
CA ASP A 41 11.95 8.34 2.08
C ASP A 41 11.81 7.42 3.29
N TRP A 42 12.91 7.19 4.02
CA TRP A 42 12.89 6.44 5.28
C TRP A 42 13.70 7.17 6.35
N ASP A 43 13.03 7.60 7.42
CA ASP A 43 13.68 8.34 8.51
C ASP A 43 14.73 7.50 9.26
N TYR A 44 14.65 6.16 9.16
CA TYR A 44 15.59 5.22 9.79
C TYR A 44 16.65 4.69 8.82
N GLY A 45 16.52 4.98 7.52
CA GLY A 45 17.46 4.56 6.50
C GLY A 45 18.52 5.63 6.21
N PRO A 46 19.54 5.29 5.40
CA PRO A 46 20.29 6.29 4.67
C PRO A 46 19.36 7.30 3.97
N PRO A 47 19.83 8.53 3.70
CA PRO A 47 19.04 9.58 3.04
C PRO A 47 18.75 9.27 1.55
N GLU A 48 19.04 8.06 1.12
CA GLU A 48 18.81 7.55 -0.22
C GLU A 48 17.37 7.05 -0.28
N GLY A 49 16.58 7.58 -1.22
CA GLY A 49 15.21 7.13 -1.43
C GLY A 49 15.16 5.66 -1.87
N TYR A 50 14.18 4.93 -1.36
CA TYR A 50 13.99 3.52 -1.69
C TYR A 50 13.00 3.36 -2.84
N PRO A 51 13.24 2.47 -3.81
CA PRO A 51 12.32 2.28 -4.90
C PRO A 51 10.98 1.69 -4.41
N GLY A 52 9.90 2.21 -4.97
CA GLY A 52 8.55 1.71 -4.74
C GLY A 52 7.62 2.02 -5.90
N PHE A 53 6.37 1.57 -5.78
CA PHE A 53 5.32 1.77 -6.77
C PHE A 53 4.03 2.20 -6.10
N VAL A 54 3.53 3.39 -6.43
CA VAL A 54 2.18 3.81 -6.03
C VAL A 54 1.17 2.95 -6.79
N VAL A 55 0.24 2.32 -6.08
CA VAL A 55 -0.79 1.44 -6.65
C VAL A 55 -2.22 1.90 -6.37
N ALA A 56 -2.40 2.73 -5.35
CA ALA A 56 -3.68 3.35 -5.03
C ALA A 56 -3.45 4.79 -4.59
N GLU A 57 -4.33 5.70 -5.02
CA GLU A 57 -4.32 7.11 -4.63
C GLU A 57 -5.65 7.45 -3.99
N PHE A 58 -5.61 8.19 -2.88
CA PHE A 58 -6.75 8.69 -2.12
C PHE A 58 -6.75 10.23 -2.16
N PRO A 59 -7.28 10.84 -3.23
CA PRO A 59 -7.16 12.29 -3.47
C PRO A 59 -7.74 13.14 -2.33
N GLU A 60 -8.80 12.66 -1.68
CA GLU A 60 -9.50 13.36 -0.62
C GLU A 60 -8.62 13.58 0.63
N SER A 61 -7.74 12.62 0.94
CA SER A 61 -6.82 12.67 2.08
C SER A 61 -5.39 13.04 1.69
N GLY A 62 -5.07 13.10 0.40
CA GLY A 62 -3.70 13.29 -0.09
C GLY A 62 -2.76 12.12 0.24
N THR A 63 -3.33 10.94 0.50
CA THR A 63 -2.59 9.72 0.84
C THR A 63 -2.73 8.66 -0.24
N GLY A 64 -2.01 7.56 -0.13
CA GLY A 64 -2.09 6.44 -1.06
C GLY A 64 -1.48 5.17 -0.49
N ILE A 65 -1.46 4.13 -1.30
CA ILE A 65 -0.75 2.88 -1.00
C ILE A 65 0.37 2.71 -2.03
N ALA A 66 1.57 2.45 -1.52
CA ALA A 66 2.72 2.04 -2.32
C ALA A 66 3.10 0.58 -2.04
N PHE A 67 3.75 -0.05 -3.01
CA PHE A 67 4.45 -1.31 -2.87
C PHE A 67 5.96 -1.04 -2.79
N SER A 68 6.65 -1.60 -1.81
CA SER A 68 8.12 -1.63 -1.76
C SER A 68 8.61 -2.88 -1.02
N GLU A 69 9.72 -3.47 -1.48
CA GLU A 69 10.37 -4.59 -0.76
C GLU A 69 11.36 -4.08 0.31
N HIS A 70 11.49 -2.77 0.47
CA HIS A 70 12.37 -2.09 1.42
C HIS A 70 11.60 -1.64 2.68
N GLY A 71 12.26 -0.95 3.62
CA GLY A 71 11.65 -0.55 4.89
C GLY A 71 11.53 -1.72 5.87
N PHE A 72 10.28 -2.08 6.24
CA PHE A 72 9.98 -3.25 7.09
C PHE A 72 10.21 -4.60 6.39
N GLY A 73 10.68 -4.57 5.14
CA GLY A 73 11.10 -5.73 4.37
C GLY A 73 9.94 -6.42 3.65
N PRO A 74 10.23 -7.50 2.92
CA PRO A 74 9.28 -8.14 2.00
C PRO A 74 8.09 -8.79 2.70
N ALA A 75 8.12 -8.91 4.03
CA ALA A 75 6.99 -9.38 4.83
C ALA A 75 5.88 -8.33 4.95
N HIS A 76 6.20 -7.03 4.85
CA HIS A 76 5.25 -5.93 4.98
C HIS A 76 5.40 -4.94 3.81
N PRO A 77 5.14 -5.36 2.55
CA PRO A 77 5.52 -4.58 1.39
C PRO A 77 4.53 -3.46 1.04
N TRP A 78 3.34 -3.45 1.64
CA TRP A 78 2.30 -2.46 1.37
C TRP A 78 2.41 -1.31 2.34
N VAL A 79 2.64 -0.10 1.84
CA VAL A 79 2.97 1.06 2.65
C VAL A 79 1.93 2.15 2.44
N LEU A 80 1.34 2.66 3.52
CA LEU A 80 0.55 3.89 3.47
C LEU A 80 1.49 5.09 3.36
N ILE A 81 1.25 5.93 2.35
CA ILE A 81 2.12 7.05 2.01
C ILE A 81 1.33 8.36 1.92
N PHE A 82 2.02 9.49 2.11
CA PHE A 82 1.54 10.78 1.64
C PHE A 82 1.95 10.97 0.18
N LEU A 83 1.04 11.43 -0.69
CA LEU A 83 1.31 11.54 -2.13
C LEU A 83 2.32 12.65 -2.46
N GLU A 84 2.34 13.75 -1.69
CA GLU A 84 3.28 14.86 -1.90
C GLU A 84 4.71 14.53 -1.45
N ARG A 85 4.85 13.68 -0.43
CA ARG A 85 6.13 13.22 0.10
C ARG A 85 6.04 11.73 0.44
N PRO A 86 6.20 10.86 -0.58
CA PRO A 86 6.15 9.43 -0.36
C PRO A 86 7.28 8.97 0.55
N GLY A 87 6.95 8.20 1.56
CA GLY A 87 7.93 7.64 2.49
C GLY A 87 7.28 6.59 3.38
N PHE A 88 8.11 5.77 4.02
CA PHE A 88 7.63 4.71 4.92
C PHE A 88 6.99 5.26 6.21
N GLY A 89 7.20 6.54 6.52
CA GLY A 89 6.73 7.17 7.74
C GLY A 89 7.41 6.64 9.01
N MET A 90 6.87 7.02 10.17
CA MET A 90 7.28 6.47 11.48
C MET A 90 6.55 5.15 11.73
N ASP A 91 7.26 4.04 11.52
CA ASP A 91 7.05 2.67 12.00
C ASP A 91 5.69 1.94 11.86
N SER A 92 4.59 2.62 11.56
CA SER A 92 3.23 2.06 11.72
C SER A 92 2.38 2.06 10.45
N ALA A 93 3.01 2.10 9.27
CA ALA A 93 2.30 2.26 8.00
C ALA A 93 2.62 1.14 6.98
N SER A 94 3.22 0.04 7.42
CA SER A 94 3.60 -1.10 6.55
C SER A 94 2.78 -2.35 6.88
N PHE A 95 2.24 -3.01 5.85
CA PHE A 95 1.27 -4.09 5.98
C PHE A 95 1.67 -5.30 5.13
N ALA A 96 1.39 -6.49 5.64
CA ALA A 96 1.62 -7.74 4.92
C ALA A 96 0.68 -7.94 3.72
N LYS A 97 -0.50 -7.30 3.74
CA LYS A 97 -1.54 -7.44 2.73
C LYS A 97 -2.09 -6.08 2.32
N LEU A 98 -2.42 -5.94 1.03
CA LEU A 98 -3.06 -4.76 0.47
C LEU A 98 -4.41 -4.48 1.15
N GLU A 99 -5.12 -5.53 1.56
CA GLU A 99 -6.36 -5.40 2.34
C GLU A 99 -6.10 -4.66 3.66
N GLY A 100 -5.02 -5.00 4.36
CA GLY A 100 -4.67 -4.35 5.63
C GLY A 100 -4.37 -2.88 5.44
N ALA A 101 -3.54 -2.55 4.44
CA ALA A 101 -3.24 -1.16 4.11
C ALA A 101 -4.50 -0.36 3.74
N PHE A 102 -5.43 -0.95 2.98
CA PHE A 102 -6.66 -0.25 2.61
C PHE A 102 -7.63 -0.08 3.79
N ARG A 103 -7.77 -1.07 4.66
CA ARG A 103 -8.63 -0.98 5.87
C ARG A 103 -8.12 0.06 6.86
N ASP A 104 -6.80 0.21 6.98
CA ASP A 104 -6.18 1.21 7.85
C ASP A 104 -6.10 2.60 7.18
N SER A 105 -6.38 2.67 5.88
CA SER A 105 -6.42 3.94 5.17
C SER A 105 -7.62 4.78 5.58
N MET A 106 -7.47 6.10 5.46
CA MET A 106 -8.56 7.07 5.65
C MET A 106 -9.66 6.98 4.57
N ALA A 107 -9.51 6.11 3.57
CA ALA A 107 -10.46 5.95 2.47
C ALA A 107 -11.51 4.86 2.71
N TRP A 108 -11.44 4.15 3.85
CA TRP A 108 -12.39 3.12 4.25
C TRP A 108 -13.15 3.50 5.53
N ASP A 109 -14.48 3.57 5.44
CA ASP A 109 -15.34 4.06 6.53
C ASP A 109 -15.95 2.97 7.43
N GLU A 110 -15.90 1.68 7.05
CA GLU A 110 -16.46 0.61 7.89
C GLU A 110 -15.44 0.12 8.94
N PRO A 111 -15.84 -0.07 10.20
CA PRO A 111 -14.95 -0.63 11.22
C PRO A 111 -14.49 -2.05 10.80
N PRO A 112 -13.27 -2.46 11.18
CA PRO A 112 -12.78 -3.80 10.90
C PRO A 112 -13.71 -4.85 11.53
N PRO A 113 -13.89 -6.02 10.89
CA PRO A 113 -14.78 -7.05 11.41
C PRO A 113 -14.30 -7.57 12.78
N PRO A 114 -15.20 -8.10 13.63
CA PRO A 114 -14.82 -8.64 14.94
C PRO A 114 -13.74 -9.72 14.80
N GLY A 115 -12.61 -9.56 15.49
CA GLY A 115 -11.48 -10.50 15.44
C GLY A 115 -10.46 -10.25 14.32
N TYR A 116 -10.55 -9.10 13.63
CA TYR A 116 -9.50 -8.65 12.73
C TYR A 116 -8.30 -8.13 13.53
N GLU A 117 -7.20 -8.88 13.52
CA GLU A 117 -5.90 -8.41 14.01
C GLU A 117 -5.09 -7.90 12.83
N VAL A 118 -4.55 -6.68 12.97
CA VAL A 118 -3.53 -6.15 12.06
C VAL A 118 -2.23 -6.81 12.48
N GLU A 119 -1.77 -7.81 11.72
CA GLU A 119 -0.43 -8.42 11.90
C GLU A 119 0.70 -7.46 11.50
#